data_AF-A0A7V5K889-F1
#
_entry.id   AF-A0A7V5K889-F1
#
_cell.length_a   1.000
_cell.length_b   1.000
_cell.length_c   1.000
_cell.angle_alpha   90.00
_cell.angle_beta   90.00
_cell.angle_gamma   90.00
#
_symmetry.space_group_name_H-M   'P 1'
#
loop_
_entity.id
_entity.type
_entity.pdbx_description
1 polymer ?
#
loop_
_entity_poly.entity_id
_entity_poly.type
_entity_poly.pdbx_seq_one_letter_code
_entity_poly.pdbx_strand_id
1 'polypeptide(L)'
;MHNNNDDAVEMPIDGTLDLHTFPPKEIKQLVPDYIEACLDKSIYHLRIIHGKGTGTLKRIVHSILKEHPAVIDFHHEEGSGGGWGATIVALRENIK
;
A
#
# COMPACT_ATOMS: atom_id res chain seq x y z
N MET A 1 2.32 1.65 36.78
CA MET A 1 2.95 0.65 35.90
C MET A 1 1.87 0.16 34.95
N HIS A 2 1.71 0.78 33.78
CA HIS A 2 0.78 0.27 32.77
C HIS A 2 1.56 -0.69 31.88
N ASN A 3 1.14 -1.95 31.89
CA ASN A 3 1.78 -3.04 31.17
C ASN A 3 1.48 -2.93 29.67
N ASN A 4 2.55 -3.04 28.89
CA ASN A 4 2.56 -3.08 27.43
C ASN A 4 1.69 -4.22 26.90
N ASN A 5 1.01 -3.96 25.78
CA ASN A 5 0.74 -4.93 24.72
C ASN A 5 0.70 -4.11 23.41
N ASP A 6 1.87 -3.59 23.02
CA ASP A 6 2.17 -3.32 21.62
C ASP A 6 2.34 -4.69 20.95
N ASP A 7 1.24 -5.42 20.79
CA ASP A 7 1.20 -6.54 19.85
C ASP A 7 1.28 -5.92 18.46
N ALA A 8 2.51 -5.61 18.03
CA ALA A 8 2.79 -5.23 16.66
C ALA A 8 2.31 -6.40 15.79
N VAL A 9 1.12 -6.24 15.23
CA VAL A 9 0.55 -7.20 14.29
C VAL A 9 1.53 -7.29 13.13
N GLU A 10 2.25 -8.42 13.02
CA GLU A 10 3.11 -8.67 11.88
C GLU A 10 2.25 -8.66 10.62
N MET A 11 2.37 -7.60 9.84
CA MET A 11 1.69 -7.50 8.56
C MET A 11 2.40 -8.39 7.54
N PRO A 12 1.67 -9.24 6.79
CA PRO A 12 2.26 -9.98 5.70
C PRO A 12 2.77 -9.00 4.64
N ILE A 13 4.03 -9.19 4.24
CA ILE A 13 4.62 -8.48 3.11
C ILE A 13 4.61 -9.45 1.92
N ASP A 14 3.44 -9.57 1.30
CA ASP A 14 3.15 -10.47 0.18
C ASP A 14 2.78 -9.72 -1.11
N GLY A 15 2.88 -8.38 -1.08
CA GLY A 15 2.51 -7.48 -2.16
C GLY A 15 1.09 -6.94 -2.04
N THR A 16 0.26 -7.41 -1.11
CA THR A 16 -1.08 -6.85 -0.88
C THR A 16 -1.14 -6.05 0.42
N LEU A 17 -1.54 -4.78 0.31
CA LEU A 17 -1.75 -3.89 1.45
C LEU A 17 -3.22 -3.47 1.53
N ASP A 18 -3.94 -3.90 2.56
CA ASP A 18 -5.31 -3.44 2.84
C ASP A 18 -5.32 -2.26 3.82
N LEU A 19 -5.75 -1.10 3.34
CA LEU A 19 -5.80 0.13 4.13
C LEU A 19 -7.04 0.25 5.02
N HIS A 20 -8.04 -0.64 4.90
CA HIS A 20 -9.25 -0.58 5.73
C HIS A 20 -8.98 -0.82 7.23
N THR A 21 -7.90 -1.51 7.55
CA THR A 21 -7.51 -1.81 8.93
C THR A 21 -6.70 -0.69 9.58
N PHE A 22 -6.38 0.39 8.84
CA PHE A 22 -5.50 1.46 9.30
C PHE A 22 -6.22 2.81 9.40
N PRO A 23 -5.91 3.62 10.41
CA PRO A 23 -6.44 4.96 10.51
C PRO A 23 -5.83 5.87 9.42
N PRO A 24 -6.60 6.82 8.85
CA PRO A 24 -6.13 7.66 7.74
C PRO A 24 -4.82 8.43 7.98
N LYS A 25 -4.52 8.75 9.25
CA LYS A 25 -3.30 9.45 9.65
C LYS A 25 -2.02 8.63 9.43
N GLU A 26 -2.11 7.29 9.49
CA GLU A 26 -0.96 6.39 9.38
C GLU A 26 -0.65 6.02 7.93
N ILE A 27 -1.65 6.11 7.03
CA ILE A 27 -1.53 5.74 5.62
C ILE A 27 -0.39 6.49 4.91
N LYS A 28 -0.15 7.75 5.27
CA LYS A 28 0.92 8.57 4.66
C LYS A 28 2.32 8.00 4.87
N GLN A 29 2.53 7.32 5.99
CA GLN A 29 3.81 6.68 6.32
C GLN A 29 3.79 5.19 5.98
N LEU A 30 2.65 4.53 6.17
CA LEU A 30 2.50 3.10 5.95
C LEU A 30 2.76 2.69 4.50
N VAL A 31 2.28 3.46 3.51
CA VAL A 31 2.43 3.10 2.10
C VAL A 31 3.90 3.11 1.66
N PRO A 32 4.71 4.17 1.92
CA PRO A 32 6.15 4.13 1.66
C PRO A 32 6.86 2.98 2.39
N ASP A 33 6.59 2.79 3.68
CA ASP A 33 7.25 1.74 4.48
C ASP A 33 6.95 0.34 3.92
N TYR A 34 5.72 0.11 3.44
CA TYR A 34 5.34 -1.14 2.79
C TYR A 34 6.01 -1.35 1.44
N ILE A 35 6.21 -0.28 0.65
CA ILE A 35 6.95 -0.35 -0.62
C ILE A 35 8.39 -0.79 -0.36
N GLU A 36 9.07 -0.17 0.60
CA GLU A 36 10.44 -0.54 0.97
C GLU A 36 10.52 -1.99 1.48
N ALA A 37 9.58 -2.40 2.34
CA ALA A 37 9.52 -3.79 2.81
C ALA A 37 9.32 -4.81 1.67
N CYS A 38 8.54 -4.44 0.63
CA CYS A 38 8.35 -5.28 -0.55
C CYS A 38 9.61 -5.34 -1.41
N LEU A 39 10.32 -4.21 -1.59
CA LEU A 39 11.59 -4.17 -2.32
C LEU A 39 12.66 -5.07 -1.66
N ASP A 40 12.74 -5.05 -0.33
CA ASP A 40 13.65 -5.92 0.44
C ASP A 40 13.38 -7.42 0.23
N LYS A 41 12.12 -7.78 -0.06
CA LYS A 41 11.68 -9.14 -0.35
C LYS A 41 11.59 -9.46 -1.85
N SER A 42 12.05 -8.56 -2.71
CA SER A 42 11.96 -8.69 -4.17
C SER A 42 10.52 -8.87 -4.68
N ILE A 43 9.56 -8.20 -4.04
CA ILE A 43 8.16 -8.14 -4.45
C ILE A 43 7.97 -6.82 -5.19
N TYR A 44 7.82 -6.89 -6.50
CA TYR A 44 7.78 -5.70 -7.38
C TYR A 44 6.38 -5.37 -7.91
N HIS A 45 5.39 -6.21 -7.63
CA HIS A 45 4.01 -5.98 -7.99
C HIS A 45 3.16 -5.88 -6.73
N LEU A 46 2.55 -4.72 -6.54
CA LEU A 46 1.75 -4.44 -5.36
C LEU A 46 0.27 -4.27 -5.73
N ARG A 47 -0.58 -4.59 -4.77
CA ARG A 47 -2.01 -4.32 -4.78
C ARG A 47 -2.39 -3.59 -3.50
N ILE A 48 -2.61 -2.29 -3.59
CA ILE A 48 -3.00 -1.44 -2.46
C ILE A 48 -4.51 -1.26 -2.47
N ILE A 49 -5.20 -1.91 -1.53
CA ILE A 49 -6.65 -1.86 -1.37
C ILE A 49 -7.03 -0.66 -0.50
N HIS A 50 -7.85 0.24 -1.03
CA HIS A 50 -8.23 1.49 -0.35
C HIS A 50 -9.75 1.72 -0.32
N GLY A 51 -10.53 0.75 -0.80
CA GLY A 51 -11.99 0.82 -0.81
C GLY A 51 -12.56 1.71 -1.90
N LYS A 52 -13.89 1.64 -2.06
CA LYS A 52 -14.69 2.44 -3.01
C LYS A 52 -15.30 3.71 -2.42
N GLY A 53 -14.86 4.16 -1.24
CA GLY A 53 -15.48 5.28 -0.53
C GLY A 53 -15.46 6.62 -1.29
N THR A 54 -15.35 7.74 -0.59
CA THR A 54 -15.31 9.09 -1.21
C THR A 54 -14.06 9.36 -2.10
N GLY A 55 -13.23 8.35 -2.34
CA GLY A 55 -11.98 8.44 -3.08
C GLY A 55 -10.84 9.11 -2.33
N THR A 56 -11.02 9.45 -1.04
CA THR A 56 -9.98 10.10 -0.23
C THR A 56 -8.73 9.23 -0.10
N LEU A 57 -8.88 7.96 0.27
CA LEU A 57 -7.74 7.05 0.39
C LEU A 57 -7.05 6.83 -0.96
N LYS A 58 -7.82 6.66 -2.04
CA LYS A 58 -7.28 6.60 -3.41
C LYS A 58 -6.40 7.80 -3.73
N ARG A 59 -6.86 9.03 -3.47
CA ARG A 59 -6.09 10.26 -3.74
C ARG A 59 -4.81 10.32 -2.91
N ILE A 60 -4.86 9.90 -1.64
CA ILE A 60 -3.67 9.84 -0.78
C ILE A 60 -2.67 8.83 -1.34
N VAL A 61 -3.10 7.60 -1.63
CA VAL A 61 -2.26 6.56 -2.23
C VAL A 61 -1.63 7.05 -3.52
N HIS A 62 -2.42 7.60 -4.44
CA HIS A 62 -1.92 8.11 -5.73
C HIS A 62 -0.92 9.26 -5.55
N SER A 63 -1.13 10.15 -4.57
CA SER A 63 -0.18 11.22 -4.26
C SER A 63 1.15 10.68 -3.73
N ILE A 64 1.13 9.59 -2.97
CA ILE A 64 2.35 8.95 -2.47
C ILE A 64 3.08 8.25 -3.62
N LEU A 65 2.36 7.43 -4.40
CA LEU A 65 2.93 6.64 -5.49
C LEU A 65 3.56 7.52 -6.57
N LYS A 66 2.95 8.67 -6.89
CA LYS A 66 3.47 9.61 -7.89
C LYS A 66 4.86 10.17 -7.52
N GLU A 67 5.14 10.32 -6.23
CA GLU A 67 6.39 10.91 -5.75
C GLU A 67 7.42 9.84 -5.32
N HIS A 68 7.04 8.56 -5.31
CA HIS A 68 7.90 7.50 -4.81
C HIS A 68 8.92 7.04 -5.88
N PRO A 69 10.25 7.12 -5.63
CA PRO A 69 11.28 6.92 -6.66
C PRO A 69 11.34 5.48 -7.21
N ALA A 70 10.89 4.50 -6.43
CA ALA A 70 10.85 3.10 -6.84
C ALA A 70 9.63 2.74 -7.71
N VAL A 71 8.60 3.58 -7.80
CA VAL A 71 7.38 3.28 -8.57
C VAL A 71 7.63 3.58 -10.04
N ILE A 72 7.38 2.58 -10.91
CA ILE A 72 7.48 2.71 -12.37
C ILE A 72 6.13 3.11 -12.96
N ASP A 73 5.07 2.44 -12.52
CA ASP A 73 3.72 2.66 -13.01
C ASP A 73 2.69 2.30 -11.93
N PHE A 74 1.52 2.92 -12.01
CA PHE A 74 0.37 2.52 -11.21
C PHE A 74 -0.94 2.87 -11.89
N HIS A 75 -1.93 2.03 -11.70
CA HIS A 75 -3.27 2.26 -12.23
C HIS A 75 -4.33 1.79 -11.23
N HIS A 76 -5.53 2.36 -11.36
CA HIS A 76 -6.67 1.88 -10.61
C HIS A 76 -7.11 0.53 -11.16
N GLU A 77 -7.36 -0.44 -10.28
CA GLU A 77 -7.93 -1.74 -10.67
C GLU A 77 -9.36 -1.54 -11.21
N GLU A 78 -9.53 -1.60 -12.53
CA GLU A 78 -10.84 -1.54 -13.19
C GLU A 78 -11.53 -2.91 -13.07
N GLY A 79 -12.19 -3.16 -11.94
CA GLY A 79 -13.05 -4.33 -11.79
C GLY A 79 -14.35 -4.18 -12.56
N SER A 80 -14.80 -5.24 -13.25
CA SER A 80 -15.98 -5.32 -14.14
C SER A 80 -17.36 -5.09 -13.49
N GLY A 81 -17.47 -4.27 -12.44
CA GLY A 81 -18.72 -3.94 -11.77
C GLY A 81 -18.74 -4.17 -10.26
N GLY A 82 -17.58 -4.17 -9.58
CA GLY A 82 -17.59 -4.52 -8.16
C GLY A 82 -16.28 -4.58 -7.39
N GLY A 83 -15.11 -4.36 -8.02
CA GLY A 83 -13.79 -4.60 -7.39
C GLY A 83 -13.54 -3.84 -6.09
N TRP A 84 -12.57 -4.25 -5.29
CA TRP A 84 -12.34 -3.74 -3.92
C TRP A 84 -11.98 -2.24 -3.83
N GLY A 85 -11.75 -1.57 -4.96
CA GLY A 85 -11.17 -0.24 -5.00
C GLY A 85 -9.70 -0.34 -4.61
N ALA A 86 -8.89 -0.80 -5.56
CA ALA A 86 -7.46 -1.00 -5.36
C ALA A 86 -6.64 -0.21 -6.39
N THR A 87 -5.38 0.01 -6.07
CA THR A 87 -4.37 0.52 -7.00
C THR A 87 -3.33 -0.57 -7.20
N ILE A 88 -3.10 -0.94 -8.46
CA ILE A 88 -2.04 -1.84 -8.87
C ILE A 88 -0.78 -1.01 -9.09
N VAL A 89 0.35 -1.47 -8.56
CA VAL A 89 1.62 -0.74 -8.61
C VAL A 89 2.71 -1.66 -9.15
N ALA A 90 3.50 -1.15 -10.09
CA ALA A 90 4.74 -1.78 -10.54
C ALA A 90 5.93 -1.00 -9.96
N LEU A 91 6.83 -1.70 -9.29
CA LEU A 91 8.07 -1.18 -8.76
C LEU A 91 9.25 -1.52 -9.68
N ARG A 92 10.33 -0.75 -9.54
CA ARG A 92 11.61 -1.08 -10.15
C ARG A 92 12.25 -2.26 -9.45
N GLU A 93 12.69 -3.25 -10.22
CA GLU A 93 13.49 -4.34 -9.70
C GLU A 93 14.83 -3.81 -9.17
N ASN A 94 15.19 -4.23 -7.95
CA ASN A 94 16.53 -4.00 -7.44
C ASN A 94 17.46 -5.02 -8.10
N ILE A 95 18.01 -4.66 -9.27
CA ILE A 95 19.12 -5.41 -9.87
C ILE A 95 20.35 -5.14 -8.98
N LYS A 96 20.60 -6.06 -8.03
CA LYS A 96 21.84 -6.08 -7.26
C LYS A 96 23.00 -6.60 -8.10
#